data_AF-A0A527GJN6-F1
#
_entry.id   AF-A0A527GJN6-F1
#
_cell.length_a   1.000
_cell.length_b   1.000
_cell.length_c   1.000
_cell.angle_alpha   90.00
_cell.angle_beta   90.00
_cell.angle_gamma   90.00
#
_symmetry.space_group_name_H-M   'P 1'
#
loop_
_entity.id
_entity.type
_entity.pdbx_description
1 polymer ?
#
loop_
_entity_poly.entity_id
_entity_poly.type
_entity_poly.pdbx_seq_one_letter_code
_entity_poly.pdbx_strand_id
1 'polypeptide(L)'
;EVDGEKVEGFWRSHQVPVSNARGNEGHRKILENWMRSYEPGELFDESGHLLPELAALAPTGTKRMGASPYANGGLLKRDLVLPDWKSLALEVPRPGGVIAEATRICGSYLREVFRLNAEARNFRLMGPDETSSNRLDKVFEVTDRLWMQRIEPYDVHLSRDGRVMEVLSEHLCQGWLEGYLLTGRHGLFSCYEAFIHIVDSMVNQHAKWLKTSGELAWRKPIASLNYLLTSHVWRQDHNGFSHQDPGFADLVANKKADTVRLYFPPDANTLLWITDHCLRTYNRINVITAGKQPAPQWLSIEEAEAHCKAGAGIWEWAGTVAQGE
;
A
#
# COMPACT_ATOMS: atom_id res chain seq x y z
N GLU A 1 0.47 -5.03 -45.25
CA GLU A 1 1.95 -4.97 -45.19
C GLU A 1 2.39 -3.52 -45.17
N VAL A 2 3.59 -3.23 -44.67
CA VAL A 2 4.25 -1.93 -44.79
C VAL A 2 5.64 -2.21 -45.34
N ASP A 3 6.01 -1.55 -46.44
CA ASP A 3 7.27 -1.80 -47.15
C ASP A 3 7.51 -3.28 -47.52
N GLY A 4 6.44 -4.02 -47.88
CA GLY A 4 6.51 -5.45 -48.20
C GLY A 4 6.63 -6.37 -46.99
N GLU A 5 6.62 -5.83 -45.77
CA GLU A 5 6.70 -6.60 -44.54
C GLU A 5 5.33 -6.81 -43.90
N LYS A 6 5.09 -8.00 -43.36
CA LYS A 6 3.89 -8.30 -42.56
C LYS A 6 3.87 -7.47 -41.27
N VAL A 7 2.71 -6.85 -41.01
CA VAL A 7 2.47 -5.99 -39.83
C VAL A 7 1.32 -6.52 -38.98
N GLU A 8 0.13 -6.68 -39.56
CA GLU A 8 -1.03 -7.21 -38.84
C GLU A 8 -0.78 -8.65 -38.35
N GLY A 9 -1.16 -8.91 -37.10
CA GLY A 9 -0.91 -10.19 -36.44
C GLY A 9 0.58 -10.49 -36.25
N PHE A 10 1.43 -9.46 -36.15
CA PHE A 10 2.87 -9.61 -36.04
C PHE A 10 3.50 -8.60 -35.08
N TRP A 11 4.71 -8.88 -34.56
CA TRP A 11 5.35 -8.05 -33.53
C TRP A 11 5.59 -6.60 -33.97
N ARG A 12 5.68 -6.35 -35.29
CA ARG A 12 5.87 -5.01 -35.85
C ARG A 12 4.70 -4.06 -35.59
N SER A 13 3.50 -4.57 -35.31
CA SER A 13 2.37 -3.74 -34.95
C SER A 13 2.37 -3.27 -33.48
N HIS A 14 3.38 -3.67 -32.68
CA HIS A 14 3.39 -3.37 -31.24
C HIS A 14 3.52 -1.88 -30.91
N GLN A 15 4.35 -1.13 -31.65
CA GLN A 15 4.61 0.29 -31.37
C GLN A 15 3.94 1.18 -32.43
N VAL A 16 4.65 1.56 -33.49
CA VAL A 16 4.12 2.39 -34.57
C VAL A 16 4.25 1.62 -35.89
N PRO A 17 3.15 1.04 -36.41
CA PRO A 17 3.19 0.20 -37.61
C PRO A 17 3.56 0.97 -38.88
N VAL A 18 3.32 2.29 -38.93
CA VAL A 18 3.67 3.17 -40.04
C VAL A 18 4.45 4.37 -39.48
N SER A 19 5.78 4.24 -39.37
CA SER A 19 6.61 5.14 -38.55
C SER A 19 6.95 6.48 -39.19
N ASN A 20 6.91 6.61 -40.52
CA ASN A 20 7.31 7.85 -41.22
C ASN A 20 6.21 8.45 -42.14
N ALA A 21 4.95 8.40 -41.71
CA ALA A 21 3.83 8.99 -42.49
C ALA A 21 3.99 10.51 -42.74
N ARG A 22 4.77 11.22 -41.91
CA ARG A 22 5.06 12.65 -42.11
C ARG A 22 6.06 12.89 -43.23
N GLY A 23 7.15 12.13 -43.30
CA GLY A 23 8.24 12.33 -44.26
C GLY A 23 8.15 11.50 -45.53
N ASN A 24 7.34 10.44 -45.56
CA ASN A 24 7.23 9.52 -46.69
C ASN A 24 5.79 9.49 -47.22
N GLU A 25 5.62 9.82 -48.50
CA GLU A 25 4.32 9.87 -49.18
C GLU A 25 3.64 8.49 -49.27
N GLY A 26 4.40 7.42 -49.54
CA GLY A 26 3.89 6.06 -49.55
C GLY A 26 3.35 5.63 -48.19
N HIS A 27 4.10 5.93 -47.12
CA HIS A 27 3.65 5.69 -45.74
C HIS A 27 2.42 6.54 -45.39
N ARG A 28 2.38 7.79 -45.86
CA ARG A 28 1.21 8.65 -45.68
C ARG A 28 -0.03 8.06 -46.35
N LYS A 29 0.13 7.48 -47.54
CA LYS A 29 -0.98 6.82 -48.24
C LYS A 29 -1.46 5.57 -47.51
N ILE A 30 -0.55 4.78 -46.94
CA ILE A 30 -0.92 3.65 -46.08
C ILE A 30 -1.74 4.12 -44.87
N LEU A 31 -1.28 5.17 -44.18
CA LEU A 31 -2.00 5.74 -43.04
C LEU A 31 -3.38 6.28 -43.43
N GLU A 32 -3.49 7.00 -44.56
CA GLU A 32 -4.76 7.49 -45.07
C GLU A 32 -5.73 6.34 -45.33
N ASN A 33 -5.29 5.31 -46.07
CA ASN A 33 -6.11 4.14 -46.39
C ASN A 33 -6.56 3.41 -45.11
N TRP A 34 -5.66 3.25 -44.13
CA TRP A 34 -6.00 2.64 -42.85
C TRP A 34 -7.03 3.47 -42.05
N MET A 35 -6.90 4.79 -41.99
CA MET A 35 -7.90 5.61 -41.29
C MET A 35 -9.25 5.63 -42.02
N ARG A 36 -9.25 5.63 -43.35
CA ARG A 36 -10.48 5.59 -44.16
C ARG A 36 -11.19 4.24 -44.12
N SER A 37 -10.49 3.13 -43.86
CA SER A 37 -11.12 1.80 -43.79
C SER A 37 -12.05 1.62 -42.59
N TYR A 38 -12.05 2.56 -41.63
CA TYR A 38 -13.05 2.62 -40.55
C TYR A 38 -14.31 3.39 -40.94
N GLU A 39 -14.40 3.88 -42.17
CA GLU A 39 -15.58 4.59 -42.71
C GLU A 39 -16.07 5.72 -41.79
N PRO A 40 -15.23 6.72 -41.47
CA PRO A 40 -15.55 7.73 -40.45
C PRO A 40 -16.83 8.54 -40.74
N GLY A 41 -17.26 8.62 -42.00
CA GLY A 41 -18.53 9.25 -42.38
C GLY A 41 -19.77 8.50 -41.91
N GLU A 42 -19.65 7.22 -41.53
CA GLU A 42 -20.72 6.43 -40.91
C GLU A 42 -20.65 6.46 -39.38
N LEU A 43 -19.64 7.12 -38.80
CA LEU A 43 -19.41 7.15 -37.36
C LEU A 43 -19.64 8.55 -36.78
N PHE A 44 -19.34 9.60 -37.55
CA PHE A 44 -19.40 10.98 -37.09
C PHE A 44 -20.24 11.86 -38.03
N ASP A 45 -20.92 12.85 -37.47
CA ASP A 45 -21.60 13.88 -38.24
C ASP A 45 -20.62 14.91 -38.85
N GLU A 46 -21.13 15.83 -39.68
CA GLU A 46 -20.33 16.89 -40.32
C GLU A 46 -19.68 17.86 -39.32
N SER A 47 -20.16 17.90 -38.07
CA SER A 47 -19.58 18.71 -36.98
C SER A 47 -18.54 17.95 -36.15
N GLY A 48 -18.32 16.67 -36.43
CA GLY A 48 -17.37 15.80 -35.72
C GLY A 48 -17.92 15.14 -34.46
N HIS A 49 -19.24 15.15 -34.22
CA HIS A 49 -19.84 14.41 -33.12
C HIS A 49 -20.07 12.95 -33.49
N LEU A 50 -19.88 12.04 -32.52
CA LEU A 50 -20.28 10.65 -32.68
C LEU A 50 -21.79 10.57 -32.92
N LEU A 51 -22.22 9.76 -33.89
CA LEU A 51 -23.65 9.62 -34.21
C LEU A 51 -24.47 9.16 -32.98
N PRO A 52 -25.69 9.71 -32.76
CA PRO A 52 -26.47 9.46 -31.55
C PRO A 52 -26.78 7.97 -31.29
N GLU A 53 -27.08 7.20 -32.33
CA GLU A 53 -27.37 5.78 -32.28
C GLU A 53 -26.16 4.95 -31.82
N LEU A 54 -24.95 5.38 -32.16
CA LEU A 54 -23.69 4.75 -31.71
C LEU A 54 -23.37 5.17 -30.27
N ALA A 55 -23.55 6.46 -29.95
CA ALA A 55 -23.35 6.97 -28.58
C ALA A 55 -24.28 6.28 -27.56
N ALA A 56 -25.50 5.93 -27.97
CA ALA A 56 -26.48 5.23 -27.15
C ALA A 56 -26.10 3.79 -26.77
N LEU A 57 -25.12 3.19 -27.46
CA LEU A 57 -24.61 1.84 -27.13
C LEU A 57 -23.83 1.82 -25.81
N ALA A 58 -23.27 2.96 -25.38
CA ALA A 58 -22.50 3.04 -24.15
C ALA A 58 -23.42 3.15 -22.92
N PRO A 59 -23.03 2.56 -21.76
CA PRO A 59 -23.73 2.79 -20.51
C PRO A 59 -23.78 4.28 -20.14
N THR A 60 -24.74 4.67 -19.29
CA THR A 60 -24.89 6.06 -18.81
C THR A 60 -24.49 6.20 -17.34
N GLY A 61 -24.30 7.44 -16.89
CA GLY A 61 -24.03 7.76 -15.48
C GLY A 61 -22.77 7.06 -14.94
N THR A 62 -22.89 6.49 -13.74
CA THR A 62 -21.81 5.78 -13.02
C THR A 62 -21.62 4.33 -13.46
N LYS A 63 -22.41 3.83 -14.41
CA LYS A 63 -22.21 2.50 -15.03
C LYS A 63 -21.12 2.52 -16.11
N ARG A 64 -20.70 3.71 -16.57
CA ARG A 64 -19.54 3.86 -17.46
C ARG A 64 -18.27 3.49 -16.71
N MET A 65 -17.38 2.70 -17.31
CA MET A 65 -16.10 2.33 -16.68
C MET A 65 -15.30 3.56 -16.24
N GLY A 66 -15.24 4.61 -17.07
CA GLY A 66 -14.54 5.86 -16.74
C GLY A 66 -15.21 6.76 -15.68
N ALA A 67 -16.48 6.52 -15.35
CA ALA A 67 -17.23 7.30 -14.35
C ALA A 67 -17.62 6.48 -13.11
N SER A 68 -17.23 5.21 -13.06
CA SER A 68 -17.47 4.34 -11.92
C SER A 68 -16.73 4.88 -10.69
N PRO A 69 -17.40 5.00 -9.52
CA PRO A 69 -16.75 5.53 -8.32
C PRO A 69 -15.61 4.63 -7.82
N TYR A 70 -15.61 3.34 -8.18
CA TYR A 70 -14.51 2.42 -7.87
C TYR A 70 -13.21 2.77 -8.60
N ALA A 71 -13.27 3.45 -9.75
CA ALA A 71 -12.09 3.96 -10.45
C ALA A 71 -11.52 5.26 -9.83
N ASN A 72 -12.28 5.90 -8.94
CA ASN A 72 -11.91 7.07 -8.15
C ASN A 72 -12.23 6.82 -6.66
N GLY A 73 -11.65 5.76 -6.09
CA GLY A 73 -12.04 5.20 -4.78
C GLY A 73 -11.93 6.16 -3.61
N GLY A 74 -11.21 7.28 -3.73
CA GLY A 74 -11.27 8.35 -2.72
C GLY A 74 -12.67 8.93 -2.52
N LEU A 75 -13.58 8.81 -3.50
CA LEU A 75 -15.01 9.14 -3.35
C LEU A 75 -15.76 8.15 -2.44
N LEU A 76 -15.25 6.91 -2.31
CA LEU A 76 -15.84 5.84 -1.51
C LEU A 76 -15.18 5.71 -0.13
N LYS A 77 -14.04 6.38 0.08
CA LYS A 77 -13.28 6.30 1.31
C LYS A 77 -14.09 6.82 2.49
N ARG A 78 -14.22 5.96 3.50
CA ARG A 78 -14.72 6.29 4.85
C ARG A 78 -13.55 6.18 5.82
N ASP A 79 -13.39 7.16 6.68
CA ASP A 79 -12.32 7.11 7.69
C ASP A 79 -12.51 5.92 8.64
N LEU A 80 -11.40 5.37 9.12
CA LEU A 80 -11.43 4.30 10.11
C LEU A 80 -11.90 4.85 11.45
N VAL A 81 -12.72 4.08 12.15
CA VAL A 81 -12.95 4.28 13.58
C VAL A 81 -11.75 3.66 14.30
N LEU A 82 -10.85 4.51 14.79
CA LEU A 82 -9.62 4.09 15.46
C LEU A 82 -9.81 4.13 16.98
N PRO A 83 -9.26 3.16 17.73
CA PRO A 83 -9.30 3.19 19.19
C PRO A 83 -8.42 4.35 19.69
N ASP A 84 -8.60 4.78 20.94
CA ASP A 84 -7.58 5.59 21.59
C ASP A 84 -6.33 4.73 21.78
N TRP A 85 -5.30 4.99 20.99
CA TRP A 85 -4.03 4.26 21.05
C TRP A 85 -3.38 4.35 22.44
N LYS A 86 -3.71 5.39 23.23
CA LYS A 86 -3.21 5.52 24.61
C LYS A 86 -3.75 4.48 25.57
N SER A 87 -4.92 3.93 25.31
CA SER A 87 -5.49 2.85 26.12
C SER A 87 -4.71 1.53 26.03
N LEU A 88 -3.80 1.41 25.06
CA LEU A 88 -2.99 0.22 24.81
C LEU A 88 -1.50 0.43 25.13
N ALA A 89 -1.15 1.58 25.70
CA ALA A 89 0.20 1.93 26.08
C ALA A 89 0.82 0.90 27.03
N LEU A 90 2.12 0.70 26.89
CA LEU A 90 2.89 0.08 27.96
C LEU A 90 3.24 1.14 29.00
N GLU A 91 3.03 0.80 30.27
CA GLU A 91 3.58 1.58 31.37
C GLU A 91 5.11 1.42 31.39
N VAL A 92 5.83 2.54 31.20
CA VAL A 92 7.29 2.59 31.21
C VAL A 92 7.71 3.49 32.37
N PRO A 93 7.81 2.97 33.62
CA PRO A 93 8.10 3.79 34.81
C PRO A 93 9.53 4.35 34.80
N ARG A 94 10.44 3.74 34.04
CA ARG A 94 11.77 4.25 33.77
C ARG A 94 12.27 3.76 32.40
N PRO A 95 13.05 4.55 31.65
CA PRO A 95 13.63 4.14 30.38
C PRO A 95 14.46 2.85 30.51
N GLY A 96 14.23 1.91 29.61
CA GLY A 96 14.90 0.61 29.56
C GLY A 96 14.47 -0.37 30.66
N GLY A 97 13.57 0.02 31.56
CA GLY A 97 13.16 -0.79 32.72
C GLY A 97 12.15 -1.90 32.43
N VAL A 98 11.49 -1.84 31.28
CA VAL A 98 10.48 -2.81 30.84
C VAL A 98 10.97 -3.49 29.57
N ILE A 99 10.75 -4.80 29.48
CA ILE A 99 11.03 -5.59 28.27
C ILE A 99 9.71 -6.00 27.64
N ALA A 100 9.54 -5.74 26.34
CA ALA A 100 8.34 -6.14 25.60
C ALA A 100 8.64 -6.40 24.12
N GLU A 101 7.71 -7.09 23.44
CA GLU A 101 7.71 -7.28 21.99
C GLU A 101 6.82 -6.19 21.35
N ALA A 102 7.42 -5.17 20.71
CA ALA A 102 6.68 -4.00 20.22
C ALA A 102 5.55 -4.37 19.24
N THR A 103 5.81 -5.28 18.29
CA THR A 103 4.79 -5.70 17.32
C THR A 103 3.61 -6.44 17.95
N ARG A 104 3.77 -7.09 19.12
CA ARG A 104 2.66 -7.73 19.85
C ARG A 104 1.66 -6.70 20.39
N ILE A 105 2.16 -5.55 20.83
CA ILE A 105 1.34 -4.42 21.27
C ILE A 105 0.64 -3.79 20.05
N CYS A 106 1.34 -3.63 18.93
CA CYS A 106 0.74 -3.24 17.66
C CYS A 106 -0.37 -4.21 17.20
N GLY A 107 -0.18 -5.53 17.33
CA GLY A 107 -1.21 -6.53 17.06
C GLY A 107 -2.47 -6.36 17.93
N SER A 108 -2.30 -5.95 19.19
CA SER A 108 -3.43 -5.61 20.08
C SER A 108 -4.19 -4.38 19.58
N TYR A 109 -3.48 -3.36 19.09
CA TYR A 109 -4.08 -2.18 18.49
C TYR A 109 -4.84 -2.51 17.20
N LEU A 110 -4.24 -3.30 16.30
CA LEU A 110 -4.89 -3.73 15.07
C LEU A 110 -6.14 -4.58 15.33
N ARG A 111 -6.17 -5.39 16.39
CA ARG A 111 -7.38 -6.10 16.84
C ARG A 111 -8.52 -5.13 17.13
N GLU A 112 -8.25 -4.03 17.86
CA GLU A 112 -9.28 -3.02 18.12
C GLU A 112 -9.71 -2.28 16.85
N VAL A 113 -8.79 -1.99 15.93
CA VAL A 113 -9.13 -1.43 14.60
C VAL A 113 -10.07 -2.39 13.85
N PHE A 114 -9.78 -3.69 13.84
CA PHE A 114 -10.67 -4.69 13.26
C PHE A 114 -12.03 -4.72 13.95
N ARG A 115 -12.09 -4.65 15.28
CA ARG A 115 -13.36 -4.68 16.03
C ARG A 115 -14.21 -3.44 15.73
N LEU A 116 -13.63 -2.25 15.80
CA LEU A 116 -14.33 -0.98 15.59
C LEU A 116 -14.82 -0.79 14.15
N ASN A 117 -14.17 -1.46 13.19
CA ASN A 117 -14.51 -1.39 11.76
C ASN A 117 -15.14 -2.69 11.23
N ALA A 118 -15.75 -3.50 12.11
CA ALA A 118 -16.38 -4.77 11.75
C ALA A 118 -17.59 -4.59 10.82
N GLU A 119 -18.45 -3.60 11.08
CA GLU A 119 -19.61 -3.30 10.25
C GLU A 119 -19.20 -2.70 8.89
N ALA A 120 -18.29 -1.72 8.91
CA ALA A 120 -17.83 -1.04 7.71
C ALA A 120 -16.98 -1.93 6.78
N ARG A 121 -16.34 -2.98 7.33
CA ARG A 121 -15.48 -3.94 6.62
C ARG A 121 -14.45 -3.25 5.70
N ASN A 122 -13.90 -2.13 6.16
CA ASN A 122 -13.03 -1.24 5.39
C ASN A 122 -11.55 -1.31 5.80
N PHE A 123 -11.14 -2.29 6.62
CA PHE A 123 -9.74 -2.56 6.97
C PHE A 123 -9.35 -4.02 6.66
N ARG A 124 -8.15 -4.23 6.12
CA ARG A 124 -7.52 -5.56 5.96
C ARG A 124 -6.06 -5.55 6.36
N LEU A 125 -5.59 -6.70 6.83
CA LEU A 125 -4.18 -6.99 7.08
C LEU A 125 -3.70 -7.98 6.02
N MET A 126 -2.59 -7.68 5.37
CA MET A 126 -1.93 -8.59 4.43
C MET A 126 -0.62 -9.09 5.04
N GLY A 127 -0.27 -10.35 4.82
CA GLY A 127 1.02 -10.92 5.23
C GLY A 127 1.38 -12.14 4.40
N PRO A 128 2.65 -12.34 4.01
CA PRO A 128 3.03 -13.42 3.12
C PRO A 128 3.27 -14.73 3.89
N ASP A 129 2.24 -15.21 4.60
CA ASP A 129 2.32 -16.32 5.59
C ASP A 129 3.16 -15.98 6.83
N GLU A 130 3.14 -14.71 7.24
CA GLU A 130 4.00 -14.19 8.31
C GLU A 130 3.24 -13.46 9.41
N THR A 131 1.91 -13.32 9.36
CA THR A 131 1.15 -12.51 10.33
C THR A 131 1.43 -12.96 11.78
N SER A 132 1.37 -14.28 12.02
CA SER A 132 1.70 -14.84 13.35
C SER A 132 3.20 -14.74 13.66
N SER A 133 4.07 -14.97 12.67
CA SER A 133 5.52 -14.85 12.87
C SER A 133 5.92 -13.43 13.26
N ASN A 134 5.25 -12.42 12.71
CA ASN A 134 5.45 -11.00 12.95
C ASN A 134 4.77 -10.51 14.25
N ARG A 135 4.20 -11.42 15.04
CA ARG A 135 3.51 -11.20 16.33
C ARG A 135 2.24 -10.35 16.22
N LEU A 136 1.56 -10.41 15.08
CA LEU A 136 0.27 -9.74 14.88
C LEU A 136 -0.92 -10.67 15.13
N ASP A 137 -0.70 -11.86 15.68
CA ASP A 137 -1.68 -12.93 15.86
C ASP A 137 -2.89 -12.56 16.74
N LYS A 138 -2.81 -11.52 17.56
CA LYS A 138 -3.96 -11.01 18.34
C LYS A 138 -5.15 -10.56 17.49
N VAL A 139 -4.94 -10.22 16.22
CA VAL A 139 -6.06 -9.94 15.31
C VAL A 139 -6.98 -11.15 15.16
N PHE A 140 -6.46 -12.36 15.37
CA PHE A 140 -7.21 -13.60 15.24
C PHE A 140 -8.24 -13.84 16.35
N GLU A 141 -8.25 -13.00 17.39
CA GLU A 141 -9.31 -12.99 18.40
C GLU A 141 -10.64 -12.43 17.86
N VAL A 142 -10.61 -11.65 16.76
CA VAL A 142 -11.79 -10.93 16.23
C VAL A 142 -11.99 -11.07 14.71
N THR A 143 -11.14 -11.88 14.05
CA THR A 143 -11.25 -12.23 12.64
C THR A 143 -10.41 -13.47 12.36
N ASP A 144 -10.54 -14.05 11.17
CA ASP A 144 -9.68 -15.14 10.70
C ASP A 144 -8.88 -14.72 9.46
N ARG A 145 -8.02 -15.63 9.00
CA ARG A 145 -7.47 -15.62 7.64
C ARG A 145 -8.57 -15.99 6.65
N LEU A 146 -8.67 -15.22 5.57
CA LEU A 146 -9.57 -15.57 4.47
C LEU A 146 -9.03 -16.80 3.74
N TRP A 147 -9.82 -17.86 3.67
CA TRP A 147 -9.42 -19.11 3.03
C TRP A 147 -10.55 -19.71 2.20
N MET A 148 -10.31 -19.95 0.91
CA MET A 148 -11.35 -20.45 0.00
C MET A 148 -11.22 -21.94 -0.36
N GLN A 149 -10.18 -22.62 0.10
CA GLN A 149 -10.05 -24.07 -0.09
C GLN A 149 -10.69 -24.84 1.08
N ARG A 150 -10.57 -26.16 1.05
CA ARG A 150 -11.02 -27.02 2.16
C ARG A 150 -10.36 -26.57 3.47
N ILE A 151 -11.16 -26.52 4.53
CA ILE A 151 -10.69 -26.30 5.91
C ILE A 151 -10.79 -27.65 6.60
N GLU A 152 -9.67 -28.13 7.12
CA GLU A 152 -9.58 -29.38 7.87
C GLU A 152 -9.76 -29.13 9.37
N PRO A 153 -10.13 -30.15 10.18
CA PRO A 153 -10.41 -29.96 11.60
C PRO A 153 -9.25 -29.45 12.46
N TYR A 154 -8.02 -29.55 11.95
CA TYR A 154 -6.80 -29.09 12.63
C TYR A 154 -6.32 -27.70 12.17
N ASP A 155 -6.97 -27.11 11.16
CA ASP A 155 -6.63 -25.76 10.71
C ASP A 155 -7.09 -24.73 11.73
N VAL A 156 -6.25 -23.72 11.98
CA VAL A 156 -6.51 -22.68 12.98
C VAL A 156 -6.69 -21.31 12.33
N HIS A 157 -7.72 -20.60 12.79
CA HIS A 157 -8.03 -19.25 12.33
C HIS A 157 -8.17 -19.11 10.80
N LEU A 158 -8.85 -20.08 10.16
CA LEU A 158 -9.24 -20.02 8.75
C LEU A 158 -10.75 -19.86 8.63
N SER A 159 -11.21 -18.93 7.79
CA SER A 159 -12.64 -18.71 7.55
C SER A 159 -12.92 -18.18 6.14
N ARG A 160 -14.16 -18.40 5.67
CA ARG A 160 -14.68 -17.82 4.42
C ARG A 160 -14.95 -16.32 4.50
N ASP A 161 -15.00 -15.76 5.71
CA ASP A 161 -15.29 -14.34 5.93
C ASP A 161 -14.13 -13.57 6.58
N GLY A 162 -12.93 -14.16 6.57
CA GLY A 162 -11.72 -13.58 7.16
C GLY A 162 -11.31 -12.22 6.59
N ARG A 163 -10.68 -11.41 7.43
CA ARG A 163 -10.17 -10.06 7.10
C ARG A 163 -8.65 -9.94 7.12
N VAL A 164 -7.94 -11.01 7.52
CA VAL A 164 -6.52 -11.18 7.25
C VAL A 164 -6.36 -11.94 5.93
N MET A 165 -5.50 -11.46 5.03
CA MET A 165 -5.20 -12.12 3.76
C MET A 165 -3.77 -12.63 3.81
N GLU A 166 -3.59 -13.94 3.66
CA GLU A 166 -2.27 -14.54 3.60
C GLU A 166 -2.12 -15.47 2.41
N VAL A 167 -0.96 -15.35 1.78
CA VAL A 167 -0.45 -16.24 0.73
C VAL A 167 1.05 -15.98 0.68
N LEU A 168 1.89 -17.01 0.51
CA LEU A 168 3.34 -16.86 0.43
C LEU A 168 3.74 -16.21 -0.91
N SER A 169 3.47 -14.91 -1.03
CA SER A 169 3.76 -14.04 -2.16
C SER A 169 3.56 -12.59 -1.76
N GLU A 170 4.66 -11.85 -1.67
CA GLU A 170 4.69 -10.42 -1.42
C GLU A 170 3.99 -9.66 -2.56
N HIS A 171 4.15 -10.12 -3.80
CA HIS A 171 3.47 -9.56 -4.97
C HIS A 171 1.94 -9.59 -4.82
N LEU A 172 1.37 -10.73 -4.41
CA LEU A 172 -0.07 -10.83 -4.19
C LEU A 172 -0.52 -9.99 -3.00
N CYS A 173 0.22 -10.01 -1.89
CA CYS A 173 -0.12 -9.23 -0.71
C CYS A 173 -0.13 -7.72 -0.99
N GLN A 174 0.91 -7.20 -1.65
CA GLN A 174 0.95 -5.79 -2.04
C GLN A 174 -0.09 -5.48 -3.12
N GLY A 175 -0.23 -6.32 -4.16
CA GLY A 175 -1.19 -6.09 -5.23
C GLY A 175 -2.64 -6.05 -4.73
N TRP A 176 -3.00 -6.96 -3.81
CA TRP A 176 -4.29 -6.92 -3.13
C TRP A 176 -4.46 -5.65 -2.31
N LEU A 177 -3.45 -5.24 -1.54
CA LEU A 177 -3.54 -4.02 -0.74
C LEU A 177 -3.69 -2.79 -1.63
N GLU A 178 -2.88 -2.63 -2.67
CA GLU A 178 -3.00 -1.50 -3.60
C GLU A 178 -4.38 -1.42 -4.22
N GLY A 179 -4.93 -2.55 -4.72
CA GLY A 179 -6.31 -2.59 -5.24
C GLY A 179 -7.35 -2.24 -4.17
N TYR A 180 -7.15 -2.69 -2.94
CA TYR A 180 -8.01 -2.40 -1.79
C TYR A 180 -8.05 -0.89 -1.45
N LEU A 181 -6.88 -0.25 -1.47
CA LEU A 181 -6.71 1.18 -1.21
C LEU A 181 -7.27 2.03 -2.36
N LEU A 182 -6.94 1.68 -3.61
CA LEU A 182 -7.39 2.38 -4.82
C LEU A 182 -8.92 2.38 -4.97
N THR A 183 -9.60 1.40 -4.37
CA THR A 183 -11.06 1.29 -4.32
C THR A 183 -11.70 1.85 -3.04
N GLY A 184 -10.93 2.58 -2.23
CA GLY A 184 -11.44 3.41 -1.13
C GLY A 184 -11.43 2.78 0.26
N ARG A 185 -10.69 1.68 0.48
CA ARG A 185 -10.56 1.07 1.82
C ARG A 185 -9.15 1.28 2.39
N HIS A 186 -8.85 0.64 3.52
CA HIS A 186 -7.62 0.81 4.30
C HIS A 186 -6.93 -0.51 4.58
N GLY A 187 -5.63 -0.50 4.83
CA GLY A 187 -4.95 -1.69 5.28
C GLY A 187 -3.50 -1.47 5.69
N LEU A 188 -2.89 -2.57 6.10
CA LEU A 188 -1.49 -2.69 6.45
C LEU A 188 -0.93 -3.97 5.85
N PHE A 189 0.31 -3.93 5.36
CA PHE A 189 1.05 -5.07 4.86
C PHE A 189 2.26 -5.31 5.76
N SER A 190 2.29 -6.45 6.46
CA SER A 190 3.46 -6.85 7.26
C SER A 190 4.32 -7.82 6.47
N CYS A 191 5.63 -7.63 6.50
CA CYS A 191 6.59 -8.48 5.80
C CYS A 191 7.91 -8.54 6.59
N TYR A 192 8.66 -9.62 6.43
CA TYR A 192 10.07 -9.65 6.79
C TYR A 192 10.84 -8.57 6.01
N GLU A 193 11.74 -7.87 6.71
CA GLU A 193 12.47 -6.74 6.14
C GLU A 193 13.25 -7.12 4.86
N ALA A 194 13.96 -8.24 4.85
CA ALA A 194 14.77 -8.62 3.68
C ALA A 194 13.95 -9.01 2.44
N PHE A 195 12.72 -9.51 2.64
CA PHE A 195 11.90 -10.01 1.54
C PHE A 195 11.01 -8.95 0.91
N ILE A 196 10.87 -7.78 1.54
CA ILE A 196 10.14 -6.68 0.93
C ILE A 196 10.74 -6.23 -0.41
N HIS A 197 12.02 -6.55 -0.64
CA HIS A 197 12.68 -6.30 -1.92
C HIS A 197 12.02 -6.97 -3.12
N ILE A 198 11.27 -8.05 -2.88
CA ILE A 198 10.48 -8.75 -3.91
C ILE A 198 9.48 -7.79 -4.58
N VAL A 199 9.01 -6.76 -3.89
CA VAL A 199 8.01 -5.80 -4.37
C VAL A 199 8.58 -4.40 -4.66
N ASP A 200 9.91 -4.25 -4.76
CA ASP A 200 10.59 -3.00 -5.08
C ASP A 200 10.02 -2.29 -6.32
N SER A 201 9.75 -3.06 -7.36
CA SER A 201 9.18 -2.52 -8.59
C SER A 201 7.74 -2.06 -8.41
N MET A 202 6.94 -2.75 -7.58
CA MET A 202 5.55 -2.39 -7.31
C MET A 202 5.45 -1.10 -6.51
N VAL A 203 6.25 -0.93 -5.45
CA VAL A 203 6.28 0.33 -4.67
C VAL A 203 6.69 1.51 -5.55
N ASN A 204 7.62 1.30 -6.51
CA ASN A 204 7.99 2.31 -7.49
C ASN A 204 6.81 2.72 -8.40
N GLN A 205 5.99 1.77 -8.83
CA GLN A 205 4.80 2.08 -9.65
C GLN A 205 3.72 2.77 -8.82
N HIS A 206 3.48 2.33 -7.59
CA HIS A 206 2.54 3.00 -6.70
C HIS A 206 2.95 4.44 -6.38
N ALA A 207 4.25 4.68 -6.14
CA ALA A 207 4.79 6.02 -5.93
C ALA A 207 4.60 6.92 -7.17
N LYS A 208 4.82 6.39 -8.38
CA LYS A 208 4.54 7.11 -9.64
C LYS A 208 3.06 7.44 -9.77
N TRP A 209 2.18 6.49 -9.46
CA TRP A 209 0.74 6.70 -9.47
C TRP A 209 0.31 7.80 -8.49
N LEU A 210 0.79 7.77 -7.24
CA LEU A 210 0.50 8.81 -6.24
C LEU A 210 0.97 10.19 -6.71
N LYS A 211 2.19 10.28 -7.26
CA LYS A 211 2.72 11.54 -7.81
C LYS A 211 1.79 12.12 -8.88
N THR A 212 1.47 11.35 -9.92
CA THR A 212 0.64 11.84 -11.03
C THR A 212 -0.80 12.08 -10.61
N SER A 213 -1.37 11.21 -9.77
CA SER A 213 -2.75 11.38 -9.28
C SER A 213 -2.92 12.60 -8.38
N GLY A 214 -1.89 12.99 -7.61
CA GLY A 214 -1.91 14.19 -6.79
C GLY A 214 -2.02 15.50 -7.59
N GLU A 215 -1.62 15.49 -8.86
CA GLU A 215 -1.72 16.64 -9.78
C GLU A 215 -3.13 16.76 -10.42
N LEU A 216 -4.00 15.75 -10.24
CA LEU A 216 -5.34 15.70 -10.83
C LEU A 216 -6.42 16.10 -9.83
N ALA A 217 -6.89 17.35 -9.89
CA ALA A 217 -7.85 17.92 -8.93
C ALA A 217 -9.17 17.12 -8.78
N TRP A 218 -9.60 16.37 -9.78
CA TRP A 218 -10.81 15.55 -9.75
C TRP A 218 -10.62 14.19 -9.06
N ARG A 219 -9.38 13.70 -8.93
CA ARG A 219 -9.09 12.42 -8.29
C ARG A 219 -9.00 12.62 -6.79
N LYS A 220 -9.86 11.93 -6.05
CA LYS A 220 -9.94 12.09 -4.59
C LYS A 220 -8.86 11.26 -3.88
N PRO A 221 -8.32 11.76 -2.74
CA PRO A 221 -7.28 11.04 -2.00
C PRO A 221 -7.72 9.64 -1.54
N ILE A 222 -6.79 8.70 -1.58
CA ILE A 222 -6.96 7.34 -1.05
C ILE A 222 -6.22 7.18 0.27
N ALA A 223 -6.55 6.15 1.04
CA ALA A 223 -5.78 5.79 2.23
C ALA A 223 -4.34 5.43 1.83
N SER A 224 -3.40 5.70 2.72
CA SER A 224 -1.97 5.42 2.47
C SER A 224 -1.67 3.93 2.38
N LEU A 225 -0.64 3.59 1.62
CA LEU A 225 -0.03 2.27 1.61
C LEU A 225 0.89 2.16 2.83
N ASN A 226 0.54 1.28 3.78
CA ASN A 226 1.25 1.14 5.04
C ASN A 226 1.98 -0.21 5.10
N TYR A 227 3.30 -0.16 5.25
CA TYR A 227 4.15 -1.32 5.51
C TYR A 227 4.54 -1.38 6.98
N LEU A 228 4.51 -2.59 7.55
CA LEU A 228 5.21 -2.94 8.78
C LEU A 228 6.32 -3.92 8.42
N LEU A 229 7.55 -3.42 8.32
CA LEU A 229 8.74 -4.23 8.14
C LEU A 229 9.21 -4.68 9.52
N THR A 230 9.24 -5.98 9.73
CA THR A 230 9.72 -6.56 10.99
C THR A 230 10.57 -7.78 10.70
N SER A 231 10.93 -8.55 11.73
CA SER A 231 11.96 -9.59 11.61
C SER A 231 13.21 -9.01 10.95
N HIS A 232 13.63 -7.84 11.42
CA HIS A 232 14.64 -7.02 10.77
C HIS A 232 16.05 -7.62 10.89
N VAL A 233 16.98 -7.11 10.08
CA VAL A 233 18.36 -7.53 9.87
C VAL A 233 19.11 -7.96 11.15
N TRP A 234 18.91 -7.25 12.26
CA TRP A 234 19.63 -7.49 13.52
C TRP A 234 19.22 -8.75 14.29
N ARG A 235 18.05 -9.33 13.98
CA ARG A 235 17.42 -10.39 14.80
C ARG A 235 16.73 -11.47 13.95
N GLN A 236 17.48 -11.99 12.99
CA GLN A 236 17.09 -13.14 12.14
C GLN A 236 17.70 -14.45 12.67
N ASP A 237 17.43 -14.73 13.94
CA ASP A 237 18.08 -15.73 14.79
C ASP A 237 18.08 -17.16 14.19
N HIS A 238 17.09 -17.52 13.37
CA HIS A 238 16.94 -18.86 12.77
C HIS A 238 17.29 -18.96 11.28
N ASN A 239 17.55 -17.82 10.62
CA ASN A 239 17.60 -17.75 9.15
C ASN A 239 18.97 -17.32 8.60
N GLY A 240 19.67 -16.41 9.28
CA GLY A 240 20.99 -15.95 8.88
C GLY A 240 21.01 -14.98 7.68
N PHE A 241 22.11 -14.99 6.93
CA PHE A 241 22.49 -13.92 5.99
C PHE A 241 21.47 -13.65 4.86
N SER A 242 20.75 -14.66 4.37
CA SER A 242 19.74 -14.47 3.33
C SER A 242 18.55 -13.60 3.76
N HIS A 243 18.41 -13.34 5.07
CA HIS A 243 17.35 -12.51 5.64
C HIS A 243 17.88 -11.18 6.19
N GLN A 244 19.06 -10.75 5.75
CA GLN A 244 19.76 -9.58 6.29
C GLN A 244 19.96 -8.49 5.21
N ASP A 245 18.87 -7.83 4.82
CA ASP A 245 18.90 -6.68 3.91
C ASP A 245 17.90 -5.59 4.35
N PRO A 246 18.35 -4.48 4.95
CA PRO A 246 17.50 -3.34 5.31
C PRO A 246 17.39 -2.29 4.19
N GLY A 247 17.91 -2.56 2.99
CA GLY A 247 18.07 -1.59 1.89
C GLY A 247 16.78 -1.04 1.30
N PHE A 248 15.62 -1.57 1.67
CA PHE A 248 14.34 -1.03 1.24
C PHE A 248 14.14 0.42 1.67
N ALA A 249 14.67 0.78 2.85
CA ALA A 249 14.66 2.15 3.35
C ALA A 249 15.35 3.11 2.35
N ASP A 250 16.52 2.73 1.82
CA ASP A 250 17.25 3.51 0.83
C ASP A 250 16.48 3.61 -0.49
N LEU A 251 15.88 2.50 -0.94
CA LEU A 251 15.09 2.47 -2.17
C LEU A 251 13.91 3.45 -2.13
N VAL A 252 13.16 3.45 -1.04
CA VAL A 252 11.97 4.32 -0.90
C VAL A 252 12.37 5.76 -0.57
N ALA A 253 13.51 5.98 0.11
CA ALA A 253 14.08 7.32 0.35
C ALA A 253 14.42 8.07 -0.95
N ASN A 254 14.70 7.35 -2.04
CA ASN A 254 14.90 7.95 -3.38
C ASN A 254 13.63 8.56 -4.00
N LYS A 255 12.48 8.53 -3.32
CA LYS A 255 11.22 9.15 -3.77
C LYS A 255 11.02 10.51 -3.14
N LYS A 256 10.09 11.29 -3.70
CA LYS A 256 9.79 12.61 -3.14
C LYS A 256 9.31 12.49 -1.70
N ALA A 257 9.78 13.42 -0.88
CA ALA A 257 9.44 13.54 0.54
C ALA A 257 7.98 13.98 0.79
N ASP A 258 7.12 14.15 -0.21
CA ASP A 258 5.67 14.28 -0.02
C ASP A 258 4.97 12.91 -0.08
N THR A 259 5.57 11.95 -0.79
CA THR A 259 5.01 10.66 -1.15
C THR A 259 5.39 9.57 -0.15
N VAL A 260 6.64 9.54 0.32
CA VAL A 260 7.15 8.47 1.21
C VAL A 260 7.43 9.01 2.62
N ARG A 261 7.12 8.23 3.65
CA ARG A 261 7.60 8.44 5.03
C ARG A 261 8.22 7.17 5.58
N LEU A 262 9.37 7.33 6.24
CA LEU A 262 10.08 6.28 6.96
C LEU A 262 9.91 6.51 8.46
N TYR A 263 9.65 5.44 9.19
CA TYR A 263 9.47 5.46 10.65
C TYR A 263 10.27 4.33 11.29
N PHE A 264 11.06 4.67 12.31
CA PHE A 264 11.90 3.72 13.06
C PHE A 264 11.58 3.82 14.55
N PRO A 265 10.42 3.28 14.99
CA PRO A 265 10.05 3.31 16.41
C PRO A 265 11.07 2.55 17.26
N PRO A 266 11.65 3.16 18.31
CA PRO A 266 12.58 2.48 19.20
C PRO A 266 11.87 1.55 20.20
N ASP A 267 10.56 1.68 20.39
CA ASP A 267 9.76 0.90 21.33
C ASP A 267 8.28 0.77 20.93
N ALA A 268 7.49 0.09 21.77
CA ALA A 268 6.07 -0.17 21.54
C ALA A 268 5.19 1.09 21.58
N ASN A 269 5.45 2.03 22.50
CA ASN A 269 4.66 3.25 22.63
C ASN A 269 4.83 4.16 21.39
N THR A 270 6.06 4.25 20.88
CA THR A 270 6.34 4.96 19.62
C THR A 270 5.68 4.24 18.43
N LEU A 271 5.76 2.90 18.37
CA LEU A 271 5.10 2.12 17.32
C LEU A 271 3.58 2.28 17.32
N LEU A 272 2.94 2.34 18.50
CA LEU A 272 1.51 2.58 18.64
C LEU A 272 1.10 3.92 18.05
N TRP A 273 1.79 5.00 18.44
CA TRP A 273 1.54 6.34 17.90
C TRP A 273 1.70 6.36 16.38
N ILE A 274 2.80 5.79 15.87
CA ILE A 274 3.08 5.76 14.42
C ILE A 274 2.01 4.97 13.67
N THR A 275 1.56 3.84 14.23
CA THR A 275 0.52 3.02 13.60
C THR A 275 -0.82 3.78 13.55
N ASP A 276 -1.24 4.44 14.64
CA ASP A 276 -2.42 5.32 14.64
C ASP A 276 -2.29 6.45 13.61
N HIS A 277 -1.16 7.14 13.61
CA HIS A 277 -0.88 8.23 12.68
C HIS A 277 -0.98 7.77 11.22
N CYS A 278 -0.26 6.69 10.87
CA CYS A 278 -0.20 6.17 9.50
C CYS A 278 -1.59 5.78 8.97
N LEU A 279 -2.43 5.16 9.79
CA LEU A 279 -3.80 4.79 9.42
C LEU A 279 -4.74 5.98 9.17
N ARG A 280 -4.35 7.19 9.60
CA ARG A 280 -5.09 8.45 9.33
C ARG A 280 -4.58 9.17 8.08
N THR A 281 -3.38 8.85 7.60
CA THR A 281 -2.79 9.52 6.45
C THR A 281 -3.47 9.10 5.13
N TYR A 282 -3.28 9.94 4.11
CA TYR A 282 -3.77 9.71 2.75
C TYR A 282 -2.68 10.01 1.72
N ASN A 283 -2.74 9.34 0.58
CA ASN A 283 -1.81 9.49 -0.54
C ASN A 283 -0.31 9.40 -0.16
N ARG A 284 0.03 8.55 0.81
CA ARG A 284 1.42 8.27 1.17
C ARG A 284 1.76 6.80 1.06
N ILE A 285 3.06 6.54 1.02
CA ILE A 285 3.66 5.25 1.32
C ILE A 285 4.37 5.41 2.66
N ASN A 286 3.84 4.75 3.69
CA ASN A 286 4.41 4.75 5.03
C ASN A 286 5.16 3.43 5.24
N VAL A 287 6.44 3.52 5.58
CA VAL A 287 7.28 2.35 5.86
C VAL A 287 7.69 2.42 7.33
N ILE A 288 7.15 1.49 8.13
CA ILE A 288 7.42 1.37 9.55
C ILE A 288 8.36 0.17 9.74
N THR A 289 9.58 0.39 10.23
CA THR A 289 10.51 -0.69 10.56
C THR A 289 10.57 -0.90 12.07
N ALA A 290 10.08 -2.03 12.56
CA ALA A 290 9.95 -2.30 13.99
C ALA A 290 10.40 -3.71 14.38
N GLY A 291 11.11 -3.83 15.50
CA GLY A 291 11.53 -5.12 16.04
C GLY A 291 10.38 -5.90 16.68
N LYS A 292 10.34 -7.21 16.43
CA LYS A 292 9.37 -8.13 17.06
C LYS A 292 9.89 -8.87 18.29
N GLN A 293 11.20 -8.85 18.51
CA GLN A 293 11.84 -9.55 19.64
C GLN A 293 11.61 -8.78 20.95
N PRO A 294 11.72 -9.46 22.12
CA PRO A 294 11.77 -8.78 23.40
C PRO A 294 12.90 -7.74 23.43
N ALA A 295 12.55 -6.49 23.67
CA ALA A 295 13.48 -5.35 23.70
C ALA A 295 13.12 -4.37 24.84
N PRO A 296 14.10 -3.59 25.33
CA PRO A 296 13.83 -2.50 26.28
C PRO A 296 12.84 -1.49 25.72
N GLN A 297 11.93 -1.02 26.56
CA GLN A 297 10.99 0.07 26.27
C GLN A 297 11.54 1.37 26.86
N TRP A 298 11.46 2.47 26.13
CA TRP A 298 12.22 3.69 26.44
C TRP A 298 11.34 4.84 26.89
N LEU A 299 10.25 5.09 26.16
CA LEU A 299 9.43 6.27 26.31
C LEU A 299 8.11 5.94 27.00
N SER A 300 7.73 6.78 27.95
CA SER A 300 6.33 6.90 28.36
C SER A 300 5.46 7.29 27.17
N ILE A 301 4.15 7.18 27.32
CA ILE A 301 3.26 7.48 26.21
C ILE A 301 3.25 8.97 25.82
N GLU A 302 3.38 9.86 26.79
CA GLU A 302 3.50 11.30 26.57
C GLU A 302 4.79 11.64 25.84
N GLU A 303 5.92 11.05 26.25
CA GLU A 303 7.21 11.24 25.58
C GLU A 303 7.20 10.67 24.16
N ALA A 304 6.60 9.49 23.95
CA ALA A 304 6.46 8.89 22.64
C ALA A 304 5.64 9.78 21.69
N GLU A 305 4.52 10.34 22.16
CA GLU A 305 3.71 11.27 21.38
C GLU A 305 4.51 12.54 21.00
N ALA A 306 5.21 13.14 21.96
CA ALA A 306 6.02 14.33 21.71
C ALA A 306 7.16 14.04 20.72
N HIS A 307 7.87 12.92 20.91
CA HIS A 307 8.97 12.48 20.05
C HIS A 307 8.50 12.24 18.61
N CYS A 308 7.38 11.53 18.44
CA CYS A 308 6.85 11.24 17.10
C CYS A 308 6.35 12.49 16.37
N LYS A 309 5.71 13.42 17.09
CA LYS A 309 5.27 14.71 16.51
C LYS A 309 6.45 15.54 16.00
N ALA A 310 7.57 15.51 16.71
CA ALA A 310 8.80 16.20 16.30
C ALA A 310 9.52 15.47 15.15
N GLY A 311 9.41 14.14 15.08
CA GLY A 311 10.07 13.28 14.09
C GLY A 311 11.51 12.90 14.46
N ALA A 312 12.18 13.71 15.27
CA ALA A 312 13.39 13.40 16.02
C ALA A 312 13.46 14.35 17.23
N GLY A 313 14.09 13.91 18.32
CA GLY A 313 14.21 14.74 19.53
C GLY A 313 15.27 14.23 20.49
N ILE A 314 15.68 15.10 21.41
CA ILE A 314 16.66 14.80 22.45
C ILE A 314 15.97 14.04 23.58
N TRP A 315 16.59 12.96 24.05
CA TRP A 315 16.18 12.28 25.27
C TRP A 315 17.03 12.82 26.42
N GLU A 316 16.50 13.78 27.16
CA GLU A 316 17.24 14.50 28.21
C GLU A 316 17.83 13.55 29.26
N TRP A 317 17.09 12.48 29.61
CA TRP A 317 17.55 11.46 30.55
C TRP A 317 18.74 10.61 30.03
N ALA A 318 19.00 10.64 28.72
CA ALA A 318 20.14 9.97 28.08
C ALA A 318 21.30 10.93 27.79
N GLY A 319 21.11 12.23 28.02
CA GLY A 319 22.14 13.25 27.85
C GLY A 319 22.97 13.46 29.12
N THR A 320 24.23 13.86 28.93
CA THR A 320 25.13 14.27 30.03
C THR A 320 25.59 15.72 29.91
N VAL A 321 25.03 16.48 28.95
CA VAL A 321 25.37 17.89 28.73
C VAL A 321 24.85 18.72 29.91
N ALA A 322 25.71 19.57 30.47
CA ALA A 322 25.33 20.45 31.56
C ALA A 322 24.39 21.55 31.05
N GLN A 323 23.42 21.96 31.88
CA GLN A 323 22.47 23.01 31.51
C GLN A 323 23.22 24.34 31.25
N GLY A 324 23.29 24.79 30.00
CA GLY A 324 23.94 26.07 29.62
C GLY A 324 25.16 25.96 28.69
N GLU A 325 25.54 24.75 28.25
CA GLU A 325 26.54 24.49 27.19
C GLU A 325 25.89 23.99 25.90
#